data_AF-A0A2E3L638-F1
#
_entry.id   AF-A0A2E3L638-F1
#
_cell.length_a   1.000
_cell.length_b   1.000
_cell.length_c   1.000
_cell.angle_alpha   90.00
_cell.angle_beta   90.00
_cell.angle_gamma   90.00
#
_symmetry.space_group_name_H-M   'P 1'
#
loop_
_entity.id
_entity.type
_entity.pdbx_description
1 polymer ?
#
loop_
_entity_poly.entity_id
_entity_poly.type
_entity_poly.pdbx_seq_one_letter_code
_entity_poly.pdbx_strand_id
1 'polypeptide(L)'
;MPLGDLGFSDENLEKIRKSQSKPEGIVIVTGPTGSGKSTSLYAMLNHINSVEINIQTLEDPVEYSLPMIRQTSVREGVLGFGDGIKALLRQDPDIIFIGEVRDKVTAEMALKAAMTGHQVYTTLHTNDSFGAIPRLLDLGLKPGMVAGAIVSIFAQRLGRRLCSNCKQSSRPTDIVIGLYNSFRNLRIAFHSNGATKDS
;
A
#
# COMPACT_ATOMS: atom_id res chain seq x y z
N MET A 1 14.05 0.26 1.60
CA MET A 1 14.00 1.52 2.39
C MET A 1 13.21 1.23 3.66
N PRO A 2 13.67 1.66 4.85
CA PRO A 2 12.93 1.48 6.10
C PRO A 2 11.55 2.14 6.08
N LEU A 3 10.58 1.54 6.77
CA LEU A 3 9.20 2.05 6.84
C LEU A 3 9.12 3.49 7.39
N GLY A 4 9.96 3.82 8.38
CA GLY A 4 10.02 5.17 8.97
C GLY A 4 10.50 6.25 8.00
N ASP A 5 11.25 5.88 6.96
CA ASP A 5 11.88 6.84 6.04
C ASP A 5 10.96 7.24 4.86
N LEU A 6 9.81 6.57 4.71
CA LEU A 6 8.83 6.82 3.65
C LEU A 6 8.11 8.16 3.77
N GLY A 7 8.23 8.85 4.92
CA GLY A 7 7.61 10.16 5.14
C GLY A 7 6.14 10.08 5.60
N PHE A 8 5.73 8.96 6.18
CA PHE A 8 4.47 8.87 6.90
C PHE A 8 4.52 9.71 8.19
N SER A 9 3.38 10.28 8.60
CA SER A 9 3.25 10.87 9.94
C SER A 9 3.24 9.78 11.02
N ASP A 10 3.56 10.14 12.26
CA ASP A 10 3.53 9.20 13.38
C ASP A 10 2.16 8.54 13.56
N GLU A 11 1.08 9.31 13.36
CA GLU A 11 -0.29 8.79 13.38
C GLU A 11 -0.53 7.70 12.32
N ASN A 12 -0.02 7.90 11.11
CA ASN A 12 -0.17 6.94 10.03
C ASN A 12 0.72 5.71 10.23
N LEU A 13 1.94 5.90 10.75
CA LEU A 13 2.82 4.80 11.15
C LEU A 13 2.16 3.93 12.23
N GLU A 14 1.47 4.54 13.19
CA GLU A 14 0.77 3.80 14.23
C GLU A 14 -0.42 3.01 13.66
N LYS A 15 -1.19 3.59 12.73
CA LYS A 15 -2.25 2.87 12.02
C LYS A 15 -1.70 1.69 11.22
N ILE A 16 -0.56 1.87 10.55
CA ILE A 16 0.14 0.79 9.85
C ILE A 16 0.54 -0.30 10.84
N ARG A 17 1.27 0.00 11.91
CA ARG A 17 1.68 -0.99 12.92
C ARG A 17 0.49 -1.74 13.52
N LYS A 18 -0.60 -1.03 13.82
CA LYS A 18 -1.84 -1.63 14.29
C LYS A 18 -2.44 -2.60 13.29
N SER A 19 -2.40 -2.29 11.99
CA SER A 19 -2.84 -3.22 10.94
C SER A 19 -1.94 -4.47 10.87
N GLN A 20 -0.61 -4.29 10.99
CA GLN A 20 0.36 -5.40 10.94
C GLN A 20 0.30 -6.31 12.17
N SER A 21 -0.19 -5.81 13.31
CA SER A 21 -0.38 -6.61 14.52
C SER A 21 -1.56 -7.60 14.46
N LYS A 22 -2.39 -7.54 13.41
CA LYS A 22 -3.53 -8.45 13.26
C LYS A 22 -3.07 -9.82 12.80
N PRO A 23 -3.54 -10.93 13.42
CA PRO A 23 -3.11 -12.27 13.03
C PRO A 23 -3.60 -12.65 11.62
N GLU A 24 -4.74 -12.11 11.21
CA GLU A 24 -5.35 -12.37 9.91
C GLU A 24 -6.07 -11.14 9.37
N GLY A 25 -6.47 -11.22 8.10
CA GLY A 25 -7.22 -10.19 7.41
C GLY A 25 -6.40 -9.49 6.32
N ILE A 26 -7.08 -8.66 5.52
CA ILE A 26 -6.48 -8.02 4.35
C ILE A 26 -6.18 -6.54 4.58
N VAL A 27 -4.94 -6.17 4.29
CA VAL A 27 -4.44 -4.79 4.21
C VAL A 27 -4.31 -4.39 2.74
N ILE A 28 -5.03 -3.34 2.36
CA ILE A 28 -5.09 -2.87 0.97
C ILE A 28 -4.40 -1.52 0.87
N VAL A 29 -3.42 -1.39 -0.03
CA VAL A 29 -2.88 -0.08 -0.42
C VAL A 29 -3.44 0.30 -1.77
N THR A 30 -4.11 1.44 -1.85
CA THR A 30 -4.73 1.93 -3.08
C THR A 30 -4.15 3.26 -3.53
N GLY A 31 -4.31 3.55 -4.82
CA GLY A 31 -3.84 4.78 -5.44
C GLY A 31 -3.56 4.59 -6.93
N PRO A 32 -3.36 5.69 -7.67
CA PRO A 32 -3.05 5.65 -9.10
C PRO A 32 -1.71 4.96 -9.38
N THR A 33 -1.41 4.73 -10.65
CA THR A 33 -0.09 4.28 -11.08
C THR A 33 0.98 5.29 -10.67
N GLY A 34 2.15 4.82 -10.22
CA GLY A 34 3.23 5.68 -9.75
C GLY A 34 3.01 6.33 -8.38
N SER A 35 2.02 5.87 -7.59
CA SER A 35 1.82 6.38 -6.23
C SER A 35 2.70 5.73 -5.16
N GLY A 36 3.58 4.79 -5.53
CA GLY A 36 4.51 4.13 -4.60
C GLY A 36 3.91 3.00 -3.75
N LYS A 37 2.81 2.38 -4.19
CA LYS A 37 2.11 1.30 -3.44
C LYS A 37 3.04 0.14 -3.08
N SER A 38 3.72 -0.42 -4.09
CA SER A 38 4.66 -1.53 -3.90
C SER A 38 5.79 -1.14 -2.96
N THR A 39 6.35 0.06 -3.11
CA THR A 39 7.42 0.57 -2.23
C THR A 39 6.98 0.58 -0.76
N SER A 40 5.75 1.04 -0.48
CA SER A 40 5.19 1.05 0.88
C SER A 40 4.94 -0.37 1.39
N LEU A 41 4.35 -1.24 0.58
CA LEU A 41 4.11 -2.63 0.96
C LEU A 41 5.41 -3.40 1.22
N TYR A 42 6.43 -3.22 0.39
CA TYR A 42 7.74 -3.81 0.61
C TYR A 42 8.38 -3.33 1.92
N ALA A 43 8.27 -2.03 2.23
CA ALA A 43 8.77 -1.50 3.50
C ALA A 43 7.99 -2.03 4.70
N MET A 44 6.67 -2.20 4.57
CA MET A 44 5.82 -2.81 5.59
C MET A 44 6.20 -4.28 5.82
N LEU A 45 6.32 -5.09 4.75
CA LEU A 45 6.73 -6.49 4.85
C LEU A 45 8.13 -6.62 5.45
N ASN A 46 9.09 -5.80 5.01
CA ASN A 46 10.44 -5.82 5.56
C ASN A 46 10.51 -5.38 7.03
N HIS A 47 9.54 -4.58 7.51
CA HIS A 47 9.47 -4.18 8.92
C HIS A 47 9.09 -5.34 9.85
N ILE A 48 8.28 -6.28 9.36
CA ILE A 48 7.80 -7.46 10.11
C ILE A 48 8.54 -8.75 9.71
N ASN A 49 9.51 -8.64 8.83
CA ASN A 49 10.29 -9.76 8.34
C ASN A 49 11.20 -10.31 9.45
N SER A 50 10.99 -11.57 9.81
CA SER A 50 11.79 -12.28 10.80
C SER A 50 11.89 -13.75 10.41
N VAL A 51 12.86 -14.46 11.00
CA VAL A 51 13.07 -15.90 10.73
C VAL A 51 11.90 -16.79 11.17
N GLU A 52 11.01 -16.26 12.02
CA GLU A 52 9.85 -16.97 12.56
C GLU A 52 8.60 -16.81 11.68
N ILE A 53 8.62 -15.89 10.70
CA ILE A 53 7.46 -15.53 9.89
C ILE A 53 7.71 -15.92 8.43
N ASN A 54 6.88 -16.82 7.90
CA ASN A 54 6.91 -17.25 6.52
C ASN A 54 6.14 -16.29 5.62
N ILE A 55 6.86 -15.37 4.97
CA ILE A 55 6.28 -14.39 4.03
C ILE A 55 6.44 -14.88 2.59
N GLN A 56 5.32 -14.95 1.87
CA GLN A 56 5.31 -15.32 0.45
C GLN A 56 4.59 -14.29 -0.41
N THR A 57 5.12 -14.03 -1.60
CA THR A 57 4.57 -13.04 -2.51
C THR A 57 4.25 -13.63 -3.88
N LEU A 58 3.25 -13.04 -4.53
CA LEU A 58 2.88 -13.28 -5.92
C LEU A 58 2.76 -11.93 -6.64
N GLU A 59 3.63 -11.67 -7.61
CA GLU A 59 3.87 -10.31 -8.16
C GLU A 59 3.99 -10.32 -9.69
N ASP A 60 3.75 -9.18 -10.34
CA ASP A 60 3.80 -9.05 -11.81
C ASP A 60 4.46 -7.73 -12.26
N PRO A 61 5.79 -7.68 -12.42
CA PRO A 61 6.81 -8.61 -11.91
C PRO A 61 7.27 -8.24 -10.50
N VAL A 62 8.18 -9.04 -9.92
CA VAL A 62 8.95 -8.64 -8.73
C VAL A 62 9.82 -7.43 -9.04
N GLU A 63 9.67 -6.34 -8.26
CA GLU A 63 10.41 -5.08 -8.48
C GLU A 63 11.88 -5.20 -8.09
N TYR A 64 12.15 -5.80 -6.94
CA TYR A 64 13.49 -6.12 -6.44
C TYR A 64 13.41 -7.21 -5.37
N SER A 65 14.55 -7.87 -5.13
CA SER A 65 14.61 -8.96 -4.16
C SER A 65 14.59 -8.45 -2.71
N LEU A 66 13.71 -9.02 -1.90
CA LEU A 66 13.64 -8.85 -0.46
C LEU A 66 14.27 -10.07 0.24
N PRO A 67 15.33 -9.90 1.04
CA PRO A 67 15.92 -11.00 1.79
C PRO A 67 14.90 -11.68 2.71
N MET A 68 15.00 -13.01 2.85
CA MET A 68 14.12 -13.85 3.69
C MET A 68 12.64 -13.92 3.25
N ILE A 69 12.25 -13.22 2.18
CA ILE A 69 10.90 -13.27 1.63
C ILE A 69 10.92 -14.09 0.34
N ARG A 70 10.02 -15.08 0.24
CA ARG A 70 9.90 -15.89 -0.98
C ARG A 70 9.01 -15.15 -1.98
N GLN A 71 9.62 -14.63 -3.05
CA GLN A 71 8.90 -13.87 -4.07
C GLN A 71 8.69 -14.68 -5.35
N THR A 72 7.44 -14.76 -5.80
CA THR A 72 7.06 -15.48 -7.02
C THR A 72 6.52 -14.50 -8.05
N SER A 73 7.14 -14.46 -9.23
CA SER A 73 6.56 -13.71 -10.35
C SER A 73 5.46 -14.53 -11.04
N VAL A 74 4.33 -13.89 -11.30
CA VAL A 74 3.27 -14.37 -12.20
C VAL A 74 3.85 -14.50 -13.61
N ARG A 75 3.37 -15.51 -14.35
CA ARG A 75 3.77 -15.74 -15.74
C ARG A 75 2.53 -16.06 -16.55
N GLU A 76 2.15 -15.15 -17.45
CA GLU A 76 1.03 -15.38 -18.35
C GLU A 76 1.19 -16.71 -19.11
N GLY A 77 0.10 -17.48 -19.19
CA GLY A 77 0.09 -18.81 -19.82
C GLY A 77 0.72 -19.95 -18.99
N VAL A 78 1.28 -19.66 -17.81
CA VAL A 78 1.87 -20.68 -16.92
C VAL A 78 1.24 -20.65 -15.53
N LEU A 79 1.22 -19.48 -14.88
CA LEU A 79 0.69 -19.30 -13.54
C LEU A 79 0.09 -17.90 -13.40
N GLY A 80 -1.24 -17.83 -13.29
CA GLY A 80 -1.97 -16.59 -12.97
C GLY A 80 -2.09 -16.35 -11.46
N PHE A 81 -2.60 -15.19 -11.08
CA PHE A 81 -2.77 -14.81 -9.67
C PHE A 81 -3.63 -15.80 -8.86
N GLY A 82 -4.81 -16.18 -9.37
CA GLY A 82 -5.69 -17.13 -8.69
C GLY A 82 -5.01 -18.46 -8.36
N ASP A 83 -4.47 -19.15 -9.35
CA ASP A 83 -3.82 -20.45 -9.10
C ASP A 83 -2.50 -20.32 -8.32
N GLY A 84 -1.80 -19.19 -8.45
CA GLY A 84 -0.65 -18.86 -7.61
C GLY A 84 -1.02 -18.73 -6.13
N ILE A 85 -2.12 -18.04 -5.79
CA ILE A 85 -2.57 -17.92 -4.39
C ILE A 85 -2.88 -19.32 -3.80
N LYS A 86 -3.55 -20.20 -4.55
CA LYS A 86 -3.78 -21.61 -4.14
C LYS A 86 -2.46 -22.32 -3.85
N ALA A 87 -1.44 -22.10 -4.67
CA ALA A 87 -0.14 -22.71 -4.50
C ALA A 87 0.57 -22.18 -3.25
N LEU A 88 0.56 -20.86 -3.03
CA LEU A 88 1.12 -20.22 -1.85
C LEU A 88 0.49 -20.74 -0.56
N LEU A 89 -0.84 -20.90 -0.52
CA LEU A 89 -1.54 -21.43 0.66
C LEU A 89 -1.11 -22.86 1.07
N ARG A 90 -0.49 -23.63 0.17
CA ARG A 90 0.07 -24.96 0.49
C ARG A 90 1.53 -24.90 0.93
N GLN A 91 2.09 -23.71 1.11
CA GLN A 91 3.45 -23.49 1.56
C GLN A 91 3.51 -22.98 3.00
N ASP A 92 2.42 -23.16 3.75
CA ASP A 92 2.27 -22.77 5.16
C ASP A 92 2.64 -21.29 5.44
N PRO A 93 2.16 -20.31 4.64
CA PRO A 93 2.55 -18.92 4.82
C PRO A 93 1.80 -18.29 6.01
N ASP A 94 2.49 -17.49 6.82
CA ASP A 94 1.85 -16.60 7.78
C ASP A 94 1.31 -15.35 7.08
N ILE A 95 2.08 -14.86 6.10
CA ILE A 95 1.81 -13.62 5.38
C ILE A 95 1.87 -13.85 3.87
N ILE A 96 0.85 -13.35 3.18
CA ILE A 96 0.75 -13.41 1.72
C ILE A 96 0.70 -11.99 1.16
N PHE A 97 1.57 -11.68 0.22
CA PHE A 97 1.48 -10.45 -0.57
C PHE A 97 1.08 -10.76 -2.02
N ILE A 98 -0.03 -10.17 -2.44
CA ILE A 98 -0.56 -10.26 -3.80
C ILE A 98 -0.32 -8.91 -4.47
N GLY A 99 0.48 -8.87 -5.53
CA GLY A 99 0.91 -7.62 -6.16
C GLY A 99 -0.26 -6.68 -6.46
N GLU A 100 -1.36 -7.22 -7.00
CA GLU A 100 -2.60 -6.49 -7.18
C GLU A 100 -3.81 -7.41 -7.38
N VAL A 101 -5.00 -6.85 -7.18
CA VAL A 101 -6.28 -7.51 -7.46
C VAL A 101 -6.92 -6.87 -8.70
N ARG A 102 -6.83 -7.56 -9.84
CA ARG A 102 -7.41 -7.11 -11.12
C ARG A 102 -8.80 -7.68 -11.40
N ASP A 103 -9.05 -8.89 -10.93
CA ASP A 103 -10.22 -9.69 -11.29
C ASP A 103 -10.92 -10.33 -10.07
N LYS A 104 -12.10 -10.88 -10.29
CA LYS A 104 -12.93 -11.52 -9.27
C LYS A 104 -12.27 -12.72 -8.61
N VAL A 105 -11.61 -13.58 -9.39
CA VAL A 105 -11.04 -14.84 -8.89
C VAL A 105 -9.92 -14.52 -7.91
N THR A 106 -9.01 -13.63 -8.30
CA THR A 106 -7.92 -13.15 -7.47
C THR A 106 -8.45 -12.48 -6.20
N ALA A 107 -9.46 -11.62 -6.31
CA ALA A 107 -10.10 -10.97 -5.16
C ALA A 107 -10.73 -11.97 -4.19
N GLU A 108 -11.54 -12.92 -4.69
CA GLU A 108 -12.20 -13.93 -3.86
C GLU A 108 -11.19 -14.77 -3.10
N MET A 109 -10.08 -15.11 -3.74
CA MET A 109 -9.02 -15.91 -3.13
C MET A 109 -8.22 -15.13 -2.09
N ALA A 110 -7.91 -13.86 -2.36
CA ALA A 110 -7.27 -12.98 -1.39
C ALA A 110 -8.12 -12.82 -0.13
N LEU A 111 -9.42 -12.57 -0.30
CA LEU A 111 -10.36 -12.42 0.82
C LEU A 111 -10.55 -13.74 1.57
N LYS A 112 -10.59 -14.88 0.88
CA LYS A 112 -10.66 -16.19 1.55
C LYS A 112 -9.43 -16.47 2.38
N ALA A 113 -8.23 -16.27 1.84
CA ALA A 113 -6.98 -16.43 2.58
C ALA A 113 -6.98 -15.56 3.85
N ALA A 114 -7.41 -14.30 3.71
CA ALA A 114 -7.53 -13.35 4.80
C ALA A 114 -8.52 -13.76 5.90
N MET A 115 -9.54 -14.57 5.56
CA MET A 115 -10.54 -15.08 6.50
C MET A 115 -10.19 -16.47 7.07
N THR A 116 -9.07 -17.06 6.66
CA THR A 116 -8.64 -18.39 7.07
C THR A 116 -7.28 -18.36 7.73
N GLY A 117 -7.01 -17.38 8.60
CA GLY A 117 -5.81 -17.33 9.43
C GLY A 117 -4.59 -16.67 8.81
N HIS A 118 -4.69 -16.03 7.64
CA HIS A 118 -3.54 -15.42 6.97
C HIS A 118 -3.64 -13.91 6.98
N GLN A 119 -2.51 -13.23 7.17
CA GLN A 119 -2.42 -11.80 6.91
C GLN A 119 -2.12 -11.56 5.42
N VAL A 120 -3.00 -10.85 4.73
CA VAL A 120 -2.89 -10.62 3.28
C VAL A 120 -2.61 -9.15 3.00
N TYR A 121 -1.60 -8.88 2.17
CA TYR A 121 -1.32 -7.56 1.63
C TYR A 121 -1.67 -7.53 0.15
N THR A 122 -2.28 -6.46 -0.32
CA THR A 122 -2.52 -6.28 -1.75
C THR A 122 -2.64 -4.82 -2.16
N THR A 123 -2.69 -4.59 -3.47
CA THR A 123 -3.02 -3.30 -4.03
C THR A 123 -4.33 -3.27 -4.82
N LEU A 124 -4.93 -2.08 -4.89
CA LEU A 124 -6.00 -1.72 -5.80
C LEU A 124 -5.68 -0.39 -6.49
N HIS A 125 -6.37 -0.11 -7.60
CA HIS A 125 -6.27 1.14 -8.34
C HIS A 125 -7.55 1.97 -8.15
N THR A 126 -7.70 2.58 -6.97
CA THR A 126 -8.78 3.53 -6.65
C THR A 126 -8.21 4.87 -6.23
N ASN A 127 -9.00 5.94 -6.34
CA ASN A 127 -8.52 7.31 -6.06
C ASN A 127 -8.41 7.62 -4.56
N ASP A 128 -9.18 6.90 -3.74
CA ASP A 128 -9.23 7.04 -2.29
C ASP A 128 -9.51 5.67 -1.63
N SER A 129 -9.44 5.64 -0.30
CA SER A 129 -9.57 4.42 0.50
C SER A 129 -11.00 3.88 0.52
N PHE A 130 -12.01 4.75 0.48
CA PHE A 130 -13.41 4.32 0.47
C PHE A 130 -13.78 3.66 -0.85
N GLY A 131 -13.21 4.13 -1.97
CA GLY A 131 -13.41 3.60 -3.31
C GLY A 131 -12.94 2.16 -3.50
N ALA A 132 -12.09 1.63 -2.61
CA ALA A 132 -11.69 0.22 -2.65
C ALA A 132 -12.87 -0.73 -2.37
N ILE A 133 -13.82 -0.34 -1.52
CA ILE A 133 -15.00 -1.15 -1.19
C ILE A 133 -15.92 -1.33 -2.42
N PRO A 134 -16.45 -0.28 -3.08
CA PRO A 134 -17.27 -0.45 -4.26
C PRO A 134 -16.49 -1.13 -5.39
N ARG A 135 -15.18 -0.88 -5.52
CA ARG A 135 -14.35 -1.60 -6.50
C ARG A 135 -14.37 -3.12 -6.29
N LEU A 136 -14.31 -3.59 -5.05
CA LEU A 136 -14.45 -5.03 -4.75
C LEU A 136 -15.87 -5.52 -5.06
N LEU A 137 -16.91 -4.74 -4.77
CA LEU A 137 -18.28 -5.11 -5.11
C LEU A 137 -18.50 -5.17 -6.63
N ASP A 138 -17.91 -4.26 -7.40
CA ASP A 138 -17.96 -4.23 -8.87
C ASP A 138 -17.29 -5.45 -9.51
N LEU A 139 -16.26 -6.00 -8.85
CA LEU A 139 -15.66 -7.28 -9.23
C LEU A 139 -16.58 -8.48 -8.91
N GLY A 140 -17.72 -8.27 -8.24
CA GLY A 140 -18.71 -9.30 -7.92
C GLY A 140 -18.47 -10.00 -6.58
N LEU A 141 -17.79 -9.35 -5.65
CA LEU A 141 -17.54 -9.87 -4.30
C LEU A 141 -18.77 -9.65 -3.42
N LYS A 142 -19.05 -10.62 -2.54
CA LYS A 142 -20.18 -10.51 -1.61
C LYS A 142 -19.86 -9.50 -0.50
N PRO A 143 -20.79 -8.59 -0.14
CA PRO A 143 -20.57 -7.61 0.92
C PRO A 143 -20.09 -8.22 2.25
N GLY A 144 -20.61 -9.40 2.63
CA GLY A 144 -20.19 -10.10 3.84
C GLY A 144 -18.72 -10.53 3.83
N MET A 145 -18.17 -10.93 2.67
CA MET A 145 -16.74 -11.25 2.55
C MET A 145 -15.88 -9.99 2.69
N VAL A 146 -16.30 -8.89 2.04
CA VAL A 146 -15.59 -7.61 2.10
C VAL A 146 -15.56 -7.08 3.54
N ALA A 147 -16.71 -7.10 4.22
CA ALA A 147 -16.83 -6.65 5.61
C ALA A 147 -16.07 -7.54 6.61
N GLY A 148 -16.00 -8.85 6.35
CA GLY A 148 -15.35 -9.81 7.25
C GLY A 148 -13.83 -9.87 7.11
N ALA A 149 -13.28 -9.53 5.94
CA ALA A 149 -11.85 -9.71 5.66
C ALA A 149 -10.99 -8.45 5.88
N ILE A 150 -11.53 -7.25 5.63
CA ILE A 150 -10.71 -6.02 5.56
C ILE A 150 -10.28 -5.54 6.94
N VAL A 151 -8.98 -5.42 7.14
CA VAL A 151 -8.35 -4.81 8.32
C VAL A 151 -8.18 -3.31 8.13
N SER A 152 -7.64 -2.90 6.99
CA SER A 152 -7.35 -1.50 6.69
C SER A 152 -7.16 -1.24 5.20
N ILE A 153 -7.50 -0.02 4.78
CA ILE A 153 -7.28 0.45 3.41
C ILE A 153 -6.54 1.79 3.48
N PHE A 154 -5.37 1.87 2.87
CA PHE A 154 -4.54 3.07 2.81
C PHE A 154 -4.57 3.66 1.40
N ALA A 155 -4.98 4.92 1.25
CA ALA A 155 -4.86 5.63 -0.02
C ALA A 155 -3.55 6.41 -0.09
N GLN A 156 -2.78 6.20 -1.14
CA GLN A 156 -1.44 6.76 -1.27
C GLN A 156 -1.27 7.61 -2.54
N ARG A 157 -0.52 8.70 -2.38
CA ARG A 157 0.05 9.55 -3.44
C ARG A 157 1.47 9.95 -3.06
N LEU A 158 2.30 10.26 -4.07
CA LEU A 158 3.63 10.83 -3.86
C LEU A 158 3.61 12.34 -4.10
N GLY A 159 4.11 13.08 -3.14
CA GLY A 159 4.42 14.50 -3.27
C GLY A 159 5.90 14.68 -3.57
N ARG A 160 6.24 15.51 -4.58
CA ARG A 160 7.63 15.90 -4.82
C ARG A 160 8.13 16.76 -3.66
N ARG A 161 9.30 16.43 -3.12
CA ARG A 161 9.97 17.27 -2.11
C ARG A 161 10.53 18.53 -2.78
N LEU A 162 10.32 19.69 -2.17
CA LEU A 162 10.96 20.92 -2.63
C LEU A 162 12.47 20.84 -2.40
N CYS A 163 13.25 21.39 -3.33
CA CYS A 163 14.70 21.49 -3.21
C CYS A 163 15.05 22.30 -1.95
N SER A 164 15.95 21.77 -1.12
CA SER A 164 16.43 22.47 0.07
C SER A 164 17.14 23.79 -0.26
N ASN A 165 17.80 23.85 -1.42
CA ASN A 165 18.69 24.95 -1.78
C ASN A 165 17.97 26.11 -2.47
N CYS A 166 16.93 25.83 -3.26
CA CYS A 166 16.26 26.85 -4.08
C CYS A 166 14.78 27.08 -3.74
N LYS A 167 14.21 26.41 -2.75
CA LYS A 167 12.84 26.73 -2.30
C LYS A 167 12.79 28.17 -1.79
N GLN A 168 11.74 28.89 -2.16
CA GLN A 168 11.52 30.24 -1.67
C GLN A 168 10.31 30.28 -0.73
N SER A 169 10.42 31.05 0.33
CA SER A 169 9.33 31.30 1.28
C SER A 169 8.44 32.45 0.80
N SER A 170 7.13 32.28 0.92
CA SER A 170 6.15 33.33 0.67
C SER A 170 4.96 33.20 1.63
N ARG A 171 4.20 34.29 1.80
CA ARG A 171 2.94 34.23 2.56
C ARG A 171 1.91 33.44 1.72
N PRO A 172 1.25 32.42 2.29
CA PRO A 172 0.17 31.73 1.58
C PRO A 172 -0.97 32.71 1.24
N THR A 173 -1.62 32.51 0.10
CA THR A 173 -2.81 33.31 -0.26
C THR A 173 -3.96 33.00 0.69
N ASP A 174 -4.89 33.94 0.85
CA ASP A 174 -6.05 33.76 1.72
C ASP A 174 -6.91 32.55 1.30
N ILE A 175 -6.92 32.23 -0.01
CA ILE A 175 -7.55 31.01 -0.55
C ILE A 175 -6.93 29.77 0.11
N VAL A 176 -5.60 29.66 0.12
CA VAL A 176 -4.89 28.50 0.70
C VAL A 176 -5.11 28.41 2.21
N ILE A 177 -5.08 29.55 2.91
CA ILE A 177 -5.36 29.63 4.36
C ILE A 177 -6.78 29.16 4.66
N GLY A 178 -7.74 29.51 3.80
CA GLY A 178 -9.15 29.14 3.94
C GLY A 178 -9.46 27.67 3.65
N LEU A 179 -8.58 26.92 2.98
CA LEU A 179 -8.83 25.51 2.62
C LEU A 179 -8.89 24.57 3.82
N TYR A 180 -8.09 24.83 4.87
CA TYR A 180 -8.00 23.95 6.03
C TYR A 180 -7.88 24.76 7.32
N ASN A 181 -8.66 24.38 8.34
CA ASN A 181 -8.60 25.05 9.64
C ASN A 181 -7.20 25.00 10.28
N SER A 182 -6.43 23.96 10.01
CA SER A 182 -5.03 23.84 10.44
C SER A 182 -4.09 24.88 9.82
N PHE A 183 -4.48 25.49 8.69
CA PHE A 183 -3.68 26.52 8.01
C PHE A 183 -3.99 27.94 8.44
N ARG A 184 -4.97 28.16 9.34
CA ARG A 184 -5.32 29.52 9.82
C ARG A 184 -4.15 30.29 10.45
N ASN A 185 -3.20 29.56 11.04
CA ASN A 185 -1.99 30.14 11.63
C ASN A 185 -0.75 30.01 10.72
N LEU A 186 -0.90 29.52 9.48
CA LEU A 186 0.21 29.31 8.55
C LEU A 186 0.69 30.66 8.01
N ARG A 187 1.87 31.11 8.49
CA ARG A 187 2.45 32.39 8.07
C ARG A 187 3.38 32.29 6.86
N ILE A 188 3.94 31.10 6.63
CA ILE A 188 4.95 30.85 5.61
C ILE A 188 4.60 29.55 4.89
N ALA A 189 4.58 29.61 3.56
CA ALA A 189 4.62 28.46 2.67
C ALA A 189 5.90 28.52 1.83
N PHE A 190 6.31 27.38 1.28
CA PHE A 190 7.42 27.29 0.35
C PHE A 190 6.92 26.93 -1.04
N HIS A 191 7.50 27.54 -2.07
CA HIS A 191 7.26 27.22 -3.48
C HIS A 191 8.57 27.02 -4.25
N SER A 192 8.50 26.32 -5.38
CA SER A 192 9.64 26.01 -6.24
C SER A 192 10.12 27.24 -7.01
N ASN A 193 11.44 27.46 -7.08
CA ASN A 193 12.05 28.57 -7.83
C ASN A 193 12.75 28.15 -9.14
N GLY A 194 12.62 26.90 -9.60
CA GLY A 194 13.12 26.46 -10.91
C GLY A 194 14.64 26.56 -11.16
N ALA A 195 15.46 26.96 -10.19
CA ALA A 195 16.91 27.11 -10.38
C ALA A 195 17.61 25.74 -10.60
N THR A 196 18.65 25.74 -11.44
CA THR A 196 19.55 24.60 -11.63
C THR A 196 20.22 24.24 -10.31
N LYS A 197 20.25 22.95 -9.96
CA LYS A 197 20.79 22.45 -8.68
C LYS A 197 22.31 22.66 -8.48
N ASP A 198 23.01 23.18 -9.48
CA ASP A 198 24.47 23.27 -9.56
C ASP A 198 25.06 24.68 -9.33
N SER A 199 24.31 25.57 -8.68
CA SER A 199 24.79 26.89 -8.22
C SER A 199 24.97 26.95 -6.71
#